data_AF-A0A956D881-F1
#
_entry.id   AF-A0A956D881-F1
#
_cell.length_a   1.000
_cell.length_b   1.000
_cell.length_c   1.000
_cell.angle_alpha   90.00
_cell.angle_beta   90.00
_cell.angle_gamma   90.00
#
_symmetry.space_group_name_H-M   'P 1'
#
loop_
_entity.id
_entity.type
_entity.pdbx_description
1 polymer ?
#
loop_
_entity_poly.entity_id
_entity_poly.type
_entity_poly.pdbx_seq_one_letter_code
_entity_poly.pdbx_strand_id
1 'polypeptide(L)'
;MSAPRIVLRHYRLDLTDAEELALDEAAVAAGVDYRAWVAAFDSRLGLYDAEDAAVLESLAPRVLGRAPVRVVRIEHLVPFEWSAFEGLRTLDSICRALPGALPSPREWRFFGDDLARPPYLWASHEAPGLQLAGWLDEPDWERWWRAFDDATAHLPRHAV
;
A
#
# COMPACT_ATOMS: atom_id res chain seq x y z
N MET A 1 -10.33 -17.67 6.15
CA MET A 1 -9.47 -16.58 6.67
C MET A 1 -10.00 -15.26 6.16
N SER A 2 -10.13 -14.25 7.02
CA SER A 2 -10.65 -12.94 6.62
C SER A 2 -9.66 -12.26 5.67
N ALA A 3 -10.16 -11.79 4.53
CA ALA A 3 -9.36 -11.03 3.58
C ALA A 3 -8.82 -9.77 4.26
N PRO A 4 -7.59 -9.34 3.93
CA PRO A 4 -7.03 -8.12 4.50
C PRO A 4 -7.95 -6.94 4.17
N ARG A 5 -8.20 -6.11 5.19
CA ARG A 5 -9.04 -4.93 5.03
C ARG A 5 -8.28 -3.88 4.23
N ILE A 6 -8.60 -3.76 2.94
CA ILE A 6 -8.16 -2.63 2.11
C ILE A 6 -9.03 -1.43 2.52
N VAL A 7 -8.39 -0.37 3.01
CA VAL A 7 -9.11 0.78 3.58
C VAL A 7 -9.41 1.83 2.51
N LEU A 8 -8.48 2.07 1.59
CA LEU A 8 -8.61 3.05 0.49
C LEU A 8 -7.78 2.59 -0.73
N ARG A 9 -8.23 2.96 -1.93
CA ARG A 9 -7.51 2.77 -3.20
C ARG A 9 -7.13 4.11 -3.79
N HIS A 10 -5.92 4.20 -4.33
CA HIS A 10 -5.38 5.39 -4.97
C HIS A 10 -4.70 4.98 -6.29
N TYR A 11 -4.40 5.94 -7.15
CA TYR A 11 -3.54 5.77 -8.31
C TYR A 11 -2.19 6.44 -8.08
N ARG A 12 -1.11 5.75 -8.43
CA ARG A 12 0.22 6.35 -8.60
C ARG A 12 0.57 6.47 -10.07
N LEU A 13 1.06 7.64 -10.43
CA LEU A 13 1.73 7.91 -11.70
C LEU A 13 3.00 8.68 -11.37
N ASP A 14 4.16 8.10 -11.67
CA ASP A 14 5.43 8.80 -11.53
C ASP A 14 5.60 9.73 -12.75
N LEU A 15 5.04 10.92 -12.63
CA LEU A 15 4.97 11.93 -13.69
C LEU A 15 6.18 12.86 -13.65
N THR A 16 6.68 13.22 -14.83
CA THR A 16 7.47 14.44 -15.03
C THR A 16 6.56 15.67 -15.15
N ASP A 17 7.08 16.87 -14.92
CA ASP A 17 6.31 18.13 -15.07
C ASP A 17 5.60 18.23 -16.44
N ALA A 18 6.24 17.74 -17.50
CA ALA A 18 5.66 17.74 -18.86
C ALA A 18 4.52 16.73 -19.01
N GLU A 19 4.63 15.57 -18.37
CA GLU A 19 3.57 14.56 -18.37
C GLU A 19 2.39 14.98 -17.50
N GLU A 20 2.65 15.63 -16.37
CA GLU A 20 1.62 16.23 -15.51
C GLU A 20 0.81 17.26 -16.29
N LEU A 21 1.49 18.22 -16.95
CA LEU A 21 0.82 19.21 -17.79
C LEU A 21 -0.02 18.57 -18.90
N ALA A 22 0.52 17.55 -19.59
CA ALA A 22 -0.19 16.86 -20.65
C ALA A 22 -1.45 16.11 -20.12
N LEU A 23 -1.37 15.54 -18.92
CA LEU A 23 -2.51 14.90 -18.27
C LEU A 23 -3.58 15.91 -17.88
N ASP A 24 -3.17 17.05 -17.31
CA ASP A 24 -4.06 18.13 -16.90
C ASP A 24 -4.83 18.68 -18.11
N GLU A 25 -4.13 18.97 -19.20
CA GLU A 25 -4.74 19.42 -20.46
C GLU A 25 -5.73 18.38 -21.02
N ALA A 26 -5.36 17.10 -20.98
CA ALA A 26 -6.22 16.01 -21.43
C ALA A 26 -7.46 15.82 -20.54
N ALA A 27 -7.32 15.97 -19.22
CA ALA A 27 -8.43 15.90 -18.27
C ALA A 27 -9.44 17.04 -18.51
N VAL A 28 -8.96 18.27 -18.67
CA VAL A 28 -9.81 19.42 -18.99
C VAL A 28 -10.49 19.25 -20.35
N ALA A 29 -9.76 18.77 -21.37
CA ALA A 29 -10.34 18.48 -22.68
C ALA A 29 -11.40 17.36 -22.65
N ALA A 30 -11.29 16.43 -21.69
CA ALA A 30 -12.29 15.39 -21.42
C ALA A 30 -13.48 15.88 -20.58
N GLY A 31 -13.52 17.17 -20.22
CA GLY A 31 -14.60 17.80 -19.46
C GLY A 31 -14.49 17.61 -17.95
N VAL A 32 -13.33 17.19 -17.44
CA VAL A 32 -13.07 17.13 -16.00
C VAL A 32 -12.89 18.55 -15.47
N ASP A 33 -13.60 18.88 -14.39
CA ASP A 33 -13.40 20.16 -13.72
C ASP A 33 -11.99 20.24 -13.14
N TYR A 34 -11.24 21.27 -13.52
CA TYR A 34 -9.84 21.42 -13.13
C TYR A 34 -9.66 21.50 -11.60
N ARG A 35 -10.61 22.09 -10.86
CA ARG A 35 -10.50 22.16 -9.40
C ARG A 35 -10.71 20.79 -8.76
N ALA A 36 -11.70 20.03 -9.23
CA ALA A 36 -11.91 18.66 -8.80
C ALA A 36 -10.68 17.78 -9.14
N TRP A 37 -10.12 17.98 -10.33
CA TRP A 37 -8.91 17.27 -10.78
C TRP A 37 -7.71 17.50 -9.87
N VAL A 38 -7.38 18.76 -9.57
CA VAL A 38 -6.29 19.10 -8.64
C VAL A 38 -6.60 18.63 -7.22
N ALA A 39 -7.87 18.69 -6.79
CA ALA A 39 -8.27 18.24 -5.46
C ALA A 39 -8.14 16.72 -5.28
N ALA A 40 -8.22 15.94 -6.36
CA ALA A 40 -8.02 14.50 -6.33
C ALA A 40 -6.55 14.11 -6.08
N PHE A 41 -5.59 15.03 -6.26
CA PHE A 41 -4.16 14.75 -6.07
C PHE A 41 -3.68 15.13 -4.66
N ASP A 42 -3.21 14.14 -3.91
CA ASP A 42 -2.47 14.36 -2.67
C ASP A 42 -0.97 14.53 -2.96
N SER A 43 -0.55 15.80 -3.05
CA SER A 43 0.86 16.18 -3.26
C SER A 43 1.84 15.69 -2.17
N ARG A 44 1.35 15.35 -0.97
CA ARG A 44 2.21 14.81 0.10
C ARG A 44 2.59 13.37 -0.21
N LEU A 45 1.60 12.59 -0.66
CA LEU A 45 1.76 11.18 -0.99
C LEU A 45 2.20 10.95 -2.45
N GLY A 46 2.01 11.93 -3.33
CA GLY A 46 2.20 11.75 -4.77
C GLY A 46 1.18 10.78 -5.37
N LEU A 47 -0.05 10.77 -4.84
CA LEU A 47 -1.11 9.84 -5.22
C LEU A 47 -2.38 10.59 -5.63
N TYR A 48 -3.16 9.99 -6.50
CA TYR A 48 -4.51 10.43 -6.82
C TYR A 48 -5.55 9.55 -6.12
N ASP A 49 -6.60 10.14 -5.55
CA ASP A 49 -7.74 9.39 -5.05
C ASP A 49 -8.40 8.60 -6.20
N ALA A 50 -8.62 7.30 -6.01
CA ALA A 50 -9.09 6.46 -7.11
C ALA A 50 -10.55 6.69 -7.50
N GLU A 51 -11.39 7.18 -6.57
CA GLU A 51 -12.80 7.48 -6.84
C GLU A 51 -12.89 8.79 -7.61
N ASP A 52 -12.17 9.82 -7.16
CA ASP A 52 -12.21 11.14 -7.78
C ASP A 52 -11.39 11.23 -9.08
N ALA A 53 -10.36 10.40 -9.23
CA ALA A 53 -9.50 10.35 -10.41
C ALA A 53 -9.73 9.13 -11.30
N ALA A 54 -10.92 8.51 -11.28
CA ALA A 54 -11.25 7.34 -12.10
C ALA A 54 -10.98 7.56 -13.61
N VAL A 55 -11.05 8.81 -14.07
CA VAL A 55 -10.72 9.21 -15.45
C VAL A 55 -9.29 8.83 -15.86
N LEU A 56 -8.35 8.75 -14.91
CA LEU A 56 -6.95 8.38 -15.13
C LEU A 56 -6.78 7.02 -15.79
N GLU A 57 -7.60 6.04 -15.43
CA GLU A 57 -7.52 4.70 -16.03
C GLU A 57 -7.71 4.74 -17.54
N SER A 58 -8.50 5.71 -18.04
CA SER A 58 -8.74 5.91 -19.46
C SER A 58 -7.77 6.88 -20.13
N LEU A 59 -7.35 7.94 -19.43
CA LEU A 59 -6.53 9.00 -20.00
C LEU A 59 -5.05 8.66 -20.01
N ALA A 60 -4.50 8.13 -18.91
CA ALA A 60 -3.06 7.91 -18.80
C ALA A 60 -2.53 6.94 -19.87
N PRO A 61 -3.18 5.81 -20.22
CA PRO A 61 -2.71 4.96 -21.32
C PRO A 61 -2.69 5.66 -22.67
N ARG A 62 -3.61 6.62 -22.91
CA ARG A 62 -3.72 7.35 -24.18
C ARG A 62 -2.72 8.48 -24.29
N VAL A 63 -2.50 9.20 -23.20
CA VAL A 63 -1.63 10.39 -23.14
C VAL A 63 -0.18 9.99 -22.89
N LEU A 64 0.04 9.07 -21.95
CA LEU A 64 1.38 8.68 -21.47
C LEU A 64 1.85 7.33 -22.03
N GLY A 65 0.97 6.56 -22.68
CA GLY A 65 1.30 5.20 -23.11
C GLY A 65 1.40 4.17 -21.97
N ARG A 66 1.00 4.54 -20.74
CA ARG A 66 1.06 3.67 -19.56
C ARG A 66 -0.17 3.86 -18.66
N ALA A 67 -0.59 2.77 -18.02
CA ALA A 67 -1.70 2.78 -17.06
C ALA A 67 -1.23 3.28 -15.69
N PRO A 68 -2.12 3.91 -14.90
CA PRO A 68 -1.82 4.21 -13.51
C PRO A 68 -1.66 2.91 -12.72
N VAL A 69 -0.79 2.93 -11.71
CA VAL A 69 -0.64 1.81 -10.78
C VAL A 69 -1.63 2.00 -9.64
N ARG A 70 -2.46 0.98 -9.36
CA ARG A 70 -3.33 0.99 -8.18
C ARG A 70 -2.50 0.77 -6.92
N VAL A 71 -2.67 1.66 -5.96
CA VAL A 71 -2.02 1.63 -4.65
C VAL A 71 -3.10 1.48 -3.58
N VAL A 72 -2.84 0.64 -2.58
CA VAL A 72 -3.75 0.39 -1.45
C VAL A 72 -3.18 0.94 -0.16
N ARG A 73 -4.03 1.60 0.64
CA ARG A 73 -3.71 1.91 2.03
C ARG A 73 -3.93 0.66 2.87
N ILE A 74 -2.89 0.29 3.60
CA ILE A 74 -2.84 -0.88 4.48
C ILE A 74 -2.91 -0.38 5.91
N GLU A 75 -3.92 -0.84 6.63
CA GLU A 75 -4.06 -0.66 8.08
C GLU A 75 -4.77 -1.90 8.61
N HIS A 76 -3.99 -2.86 9.10
CA HIS A 76 -4.49 -4.20 9.40
C HIS A 76 -3.85 -4.78 10.65
N LEU A 77 -4.68 -5.29 11.56
CA LEU A 77 -4.22 -6.01 12.73
C LEU A 77 -4.38 -7.52 12.50
N VAL A 78 -3.29 -8.26 12.59
CA VAL A 78 -3.29 -9.72 12.55
C VAL A 78 -3.25 -10.23 13.99
N PRO A 79 -4.36 -10.75 14.53
CA PRO A 79 -4.40 -11.13 15.92
C PRO A 79 -3.65 -12.43 16.15
N PHE A 80 -2.72 -12.42 17.09
CA PHE A 80 -1.92 -13.58 17.49
C PHE A 80 -2.13 -13.87 18.96
N GLU A 81 -2.25 -15.16 19.32
CA GLU A 81 -2.29 -15.56 20.73
C GLU A 81 -0.85 -15.65 21.26
N TRP A 82 -0.31 -14.53 21.69
CA TRP A 82 1.10 -14.41 22.10
C TRP A 82 1.52 -15.38 23.20
N SER A 83 0.60 -15.75 24.10
CA SER A 83 0.86 -16.72 25.17
C SER A 83 1.10 -18.14 24.68
N ALA A 84 0.74 -18.46 23.44
CA ALA A 84 0.81 -19.82 22.90
C ALA A 84 2.14 -20.13 22.18
N PHE A 85 3.03 -19.15 22.02
CA PHE A 85 4.33 -19.35 21.35
C PHE A 85 5.38 -18.30 21.74
N GLU A 86 6.65 -18.49 21.35
CA GLU A 86 7.71 -17.48 21.52
C GLU A 86 7.54 -16.30 20.54
N GLY A 87 6.48 -15.52 20.75
CA GLY A 87 5.93 -14.50 19.85
C GLY A 87 6.94 -13.73 19.01
N LEU A 88 7.70 -12.86 19.67
CA LEU A 88 8.62 -11.93 19.03
C LEU A 88 9.78 -12.63 18.31
N ARG A 89 10.34 -13.69 18.89
CA ARG A 89 11.48 -14.40 18.30
C ARG A 89 11.07 -15.13 17.02
N THR A 90 9.93 -15.83 17.07
CA THR A 90 9.38 -16.55 15.92
C THR A 90 9.01 -15.58 14.81
N LEU A 91 8.30 -14.49 15.14
CA LEU A 91 7.94 -13.48 14.13
C LEU A 91 9.12 -12.73 13.56
N ASP A 92 10.17 -12.44 14.33
CA ASP A 92 11.35 -11.77 13.78
C ASP A 92 12.00 -12.60 12.66
N SER A 93 12.12 -13.91 12.85
CA SER A 93 12.64 -14.80 11.80
C SER A 93 11.73 -14.82 10.57
N ILE A 94 10.42 -14.85 10.76
CA ILE A 94 9.45 -14.86 9.65
C ILE A 94 9.53 -13.52 8.90
N CYS A 95 9.38 -12.40 9.61
CA CYS A 95 9.40 -11.06 9.03
C CYS A 95 10.69 -10.78 8.25
N ARG A 96 11.85 -11.20 8.75
CA ARG A 96 13.12 -11.05 8.01
C ARG A 96 13.19 -11.85 6.71
N ALA A 97 12.39 -12.90 6.57
CA ALA A 97 12.34 -13.73 5.37
C ALA A 97 11.25 -13.30 4.37
N LEU A 98 10.39 -12.34 4.72
CA LEU A 98 9.32 -11.89 3.85
C LEU A 98 9.85 -11.04 2.68
N PRO A 99 9.13 -11.02 1.54
CA PRO A 99 9.47 -10.18 0.41
C PRO A 99 9.67 -8.72 0.81
N GLY A 100 10.77 -8.13 0.36
CA GLY A 100 11.10 -6.73 0.59
C GLY A 100 11.73 -6.40 1.95
N ALA A 101 11.85 -7.35 2.88
CA ALA A 101 12.39 -7.10 4.21
C ALA A 101 13.65 -6.19 4.22
N LEU A 102 13.56 -5.10 4.98
CA LEU A 102 14.59 -4.07 5.11
C LEU A 102 15.21 -4.11 6.51
N PRO A 103 16.50 -3.76 6.64
CA PRO A 103 17.14 -3.66 7.95
C PRO A 103 16.52 -2.51 8.75
N SER A 104 16.08 -2.81 9.98
CA SER A 104 15.55 -1.82 10.90
C SER A 104 15.75 -2.27 12.36
N PRO A 105 16.15 -1.37 13.28
CA PRO A 105 16.40 -1.71 14.67
C PRO A 105 15.16 -1.62 15.57
N ARG A 106 14.03 -1.08 15.08
CA ARG A 106 12.84 -0.77 15.90
C ARG A 106 11.60 -1.56 15.51
N GLU A 107 11.33 -1.63 14.23
CA GLU A 107 10.12 -2.23 13.64
C GLU A 107 10.52 -3.09 12.44
N TRP A 108 9.67 -4.02 12.04
CA TRP A 108 9.90 -4.75 10.78
C TRP A 108 9.49 -3.86 9.62
N ARG A 109 10.38 -3.69 8.64
CA ARG A 109 10.14 -2.90 7.42
C ARG A 109 10.27 -3.79 6.20
N PHE A 110 9.48 -3.52 5.15
CA PHE A 110 9.45 -4.36 3.94
C PHE A 110 9.50 -3.59 2.63
N PHE A 111 9.14 -2.31 2.61
CA PHE A 111 9.23 -1.48 1.41
C PHE A 111 9.45 -0.06 1.87
N GLY A 112 10.27 0.69 1.13
CA GLY A 112 10.58 2.09 1.41
C GLY A 112 11.22 2.35 2.79
N ASP A 113 12.01 3.40 2.89
CA ASP A 113 12.40 3.98 4.18
C ASP A 113 11.68 5.29 4.48
N ASP A 114 11.12 5.92 3.44
CA ASP A 114 10.30 7.13 3.50
C ASP A 114 8.82 6.79 3.80
N LEU A 115 8.40 7.01 5.04
CA LEU A 115 7.01 6.83 5.46
C LEU A 115 6.08 7.95 4.94
N ALA A 116 6.62 9.00 4.32
CA ALA A 116 5.83 10.06 3.69
C ALA A 116 5.43 9.72 2.25
N ARG A 117 6.14 8.80 1.58
CA ARG A 117 5.92 8.49 0.16
C ARG A 117 5.86 6.98 -0.11
N PRO A 118 4.75 6.47 -0.67
CA PRO A 118 4.66 5.10 -1.16
C PRO A 118 5.75 4.78 -2.19
N PRO A 119 6.14 3.50 -2.33
CA PRO A 119 5.67 2.37 -1.55
C PRO A 119 6.38 2.27 -0.19
N TYR A 120 5.61 2.02 0.88
CA TYR A 120 6.18 1.57 2.13
C TYR A 120 5.28 0.61 2.90
N LEU A 121 5.88 -0.28 3.70
CA LEU A 121 5.17 -1.17 4.61
C LEU A 121 6.03 -1.44 5.83
N TRP A 122 5.41 -1.35 7.01
CA TRP A 122 6.01 -1.75 8.26
C TRP A 122 5.04 -2.59 9.10
N ALA A 123 5.62 -3.30 10.06
CA ALA A 123 4.88 -4.03 11.07
C ALA A 123 5.42 -3.72 12.47
N SER A 124 4.49 -3.50 13.42
CA SER A 124 4.78 -3.32 14.84
C SER A 124 4.09 -4.42 15.64
N HIS A 125 4.77 -4.86 16.69
CA HIS A 125 4.18 -5.74 17.68
C HIS A 125 3.26 -4.93 18.61
N GLU A 126 1.99 -5.33 18.68
CA GLU A 126 0.98 -4.76 19.55
C GLU A 126 0.43 -5.83 20.51
N ALA A 127 -0.11 -5.41 21.66
CA ALA A 127 -0.69 -6.32 22.64
C ALA A 127 -1.72 -7.32 22.05
N PRO A 128 -2.63 -6.93 21.13
CA PRO A 128 -3.58 -7.87 20.53
C PRO A 128 -3.04 -8.67 19.32
N GLY A 129 -1.84 -8.38 18.82
CA GLY A 129 -1.33 -9.00 17.59
C GLY A 129 -0.32 -8.16 16.84
N LEU A 130 -0.12 -8.48 15.56
CA LEU A 130 0.81 -7.76 14.69
C LEU A 130 0.06 -6.67 13.92
N GLN A 131 0.41 -5.40 14.17
CA GLN A 131 -0.11 -4.29 13.39
C GLN A 131 0.71 -4.13 12.11
N LEU A 132 0.03 -4.09 10.97
CA LEU A 132 0.58 -3.78 9.66
C LEU A 132 0.08 -2.41 9.21
N ALA A 133 0.97 -1.57 8.69
CA ALA A 133 0.59 -0.29 8.15
C ALA A 133 1.50 0.14 7.00
N GLY A 134 0.91 0.76 5.97
CA GLY A 134 1.67 1.19 4.81
C GLY A 134 0.82 1.54 3.59
N TRP A 135 1.52 1.72 2.48
CA TRP A 135 0.98 1.94 1.15
C TRP A 135 1.78 1.10 0.17
N LEU A 136 1.12 0.19 -0.54
CA LEU A 136 1.76 -0.65 -1.55
C LEU A 136 0.93 -0.67 -2.82
N ASP A 137 1.61 -0.95 -3.93
CA ASP A 137 0.94 -1.32 -5.16
C ASP A 137 0.07 -2.55 -4.88
N GLU A 138 -1.17 -2.57 -5.38
CA GLU A 138 -2.15 -3.63 -5.07
C GLU A 138 -1.59 -5.04 -5.36
N PRO A 139 -0.87 -5.30 -6.47
CA PRO A 139 -0.25 -6.60 -6.71
C PRO A 139 0.87 -6.96 -5.72
N ASP A 140 1.63 -5.96 -5.26
CA ASP A 140 2.70 -6.17 -4.28
C ASP A 140 2.12 -6.47 -2.90
N TRP A 141 1.02 -5.81 -2.53
CA TRP A 141 0.28 -6.14 -1.32
C TRP A 141 -0.25 -7.57 -1.35
N GLU A 142 -0.91 -7.98 -2.44
CA GLU A 142 -1.44 -9.34 -2.57
C GLU A 142 -0.34 -10.40 -2.45
N ARG A 143 0.80 -10.17 -3.09
CA ARG A 143 1.96 -11.06 -3.03
C ARG A 143 2.55 -11.13 -1.63
N TRP A 144 2.73 -9.97 -0.99
CA TRP A 144 3.29 -9.90 0.35
C TRP A 144 2.36 -10.56 1.38
N TRP A 145 1.07 -10.24 1.33
CA TRP A 145 0.08 -10.81 2.24
C TRP A 145 0.01 -12.33 2.14
N ARG A 146 0.02 -12.89 0.91
CA ARG A 146 0.05 -14.34 0.72
C ARG A 146 1.28 -14.97 1.36
N ALA A 147 2.47 -14.40 1.13
CA ALA A 147 3.70 -14.91 1.73
C ALA A 147 3.68 -14.83 3.27
N PHE A 148 3.18 -13.73 3.82
CA PHE A 148 2.99 -13.56 5.26
C PHE A 148 2.01 -14.58 5.84
N ASP A 149 0.89 -14.78 5.16
CA ASP A 149 -0.16 -15.68 5.61
C ASP A 149 0.32 -17.14 5.60
N ASP A 150 0.93 -17.59 4.50
CA ASP A 150 1.51 -18.92 4.38
C ASP A 150 2.57 -19.16 5.47
N ALA A 151 3.46 -18.18 5.70
CA ALA A 151 4.51 -18.29 6.70
C ALA A 151 3.99 -18.32 8.15
N THR A 152 2.81 -17.76 8.40
CA THR A 152 2.21 -17.67 9.74
C THR A 152 0.99 -18.57 9.94
N ALA A 153 0.64 -19.40 8.95
CA ALA A 153 -0.56 -20.25 8.96
C ALA A 153 -0.60 -21.27 10.12
N HIS A 154 0.57 -21.64 10.64
CA HIS A 154 0.73 -22.58 11.74
C HIS A 154 0.70 -21.91 13.13
N LEU A 155 0.70 -20.58 13.19
CA LEU A 155 0.75 -19.83 14.45
C LEU A 155 -0.66 -19.67 15.04
N PRO A 156 -0.81 -19.79 16.37
CA PRO A 156 -2.09 -19.54 17.04
C PRO A 156 -2.58 -18.09 16.84
N ARG A 157 -3.81 -17.94 16.35
CA ARG A 157 -4.48 -16.64 16.13
C ARG A 157 -5.76 -16.55 16.96
N HIS A 158 -6.13 -15.36 17.42
CA HIS A 158 -7.45 -15.18 18.03
C HIS A 158 -8.54 -15.35 16.97
N ALA A 159 -9.66 -15.95 17.34
CA ALA A 159 -10.85 -15.94 16.49
C ALA A 159 -11.32 -14.48 16.32
N VAL A 160 -11.51 -14.07 15.07
CA VAL A 160 -11.99 -12.73 14.68
C VAL A 160 -13.47 -12.79 14.38
#